data_AF-A0A3D2IT99-F1
#
_entry.id   AF-A0A3D2IT99-F1
#
_cell.length_a   1.000
_cell.length_b   1.000
_cell.length_c   1.000
_cell.angle_alpha   90.00
_cell.angle_beta   90.00
_cell.angle_gamma   90.00
#
_symmetry.space_group_name_H-M   'P 1'
#
loop_
_entity.id
_entity.type
_entity.pdbx_description
1 polymer ?
#
loop_
_entity_poly.entity_id
_entity_poly.type
_entity_poly.pdbx_seq_one_letter_code
_entity_poly.pdbx_strand_id
1 'polypeptide(L)'
;ASKNLYGRAVQDGWNADGAPGIVYTTGWDGKPVVHDRMYWTLAEAINTSAVLYRLTGETRYADDYAMFWQYVDEYVVDHQRGSWFEQLDRNNELLETVWPGKPDLYHALQATLIPYHHVGVSIARDLTMNVNQSL
;
A
#
# COMPACT_ATOMS: atom_id res chain seq x y z
N ALA A 1 17.32 -5.96 -6.79
CA ALA A 1 16.09 -5.78 -7.58
C ALA A 1 15.00 -5.07 -6.77
N SER A 2 14.49 -5.66 -5.68
CA SER A 2 13.34 -5.12 -4.91
C SER A 2 13.54 -3.68 -4.41
N LYS A 3 14.72 -3.34 -3.87
CA LYS A 3 15.03 -1.95 -3.45
C LYS A 3 14.92 -0.93 -4.58
N ASN A 4 15.32 -1.33 -5.80
CA ASN A 4 15.31 -0.44 -6.96
C ASN A 4 13.88 -0.27 -7.50
N LEU A 5 13.09 -1.36 -7.54
CA LEU A 5 11.68 -1.30 -7.95
C LEU A 5 10.89 -0.40 -7.00
N TYR A 6 11.04 -0.62 -5.69
CA TYR A 6 10.39 0.20 -4.67
C TYR A 6 10.82 1.66 -4.75
N GLY A 7 12.13 1.92 -4.77
CA GLY A 7 12.65 3.29 -4.80
C GLY A 7 12.19 4.06 -6.03
N ARG A 8 12.19 3.42 -7.21
CA ARG A 8 11.68 4.01 -8.45
C ARG A 8 10.18 4.28 -8.37
N ALA A 9 9.39 3.32 -7.89
CA ALA A 9 7.94 3.47 -7.78
C ALA A 9 7.53 4.60 -6.82
N VAL A 10 8.17 4.69 -5.66
CA VAL A 10 7.91 5.79 -4.70
C VAL A 10 8.37 7.13 -5.28
N GLN A 11 9.56 7.19 -5.88
CA GLN A 11 10.09 8.43 -6.48
C GLN A 11 9.17 8.99 -7.57
N ASP A 12 8.68 8.14 -8.46
CA ASP A 12 7.90 8.57 -9.62
C ASP A 12 6.39 8.70 -9.28
N GLY A 13 5.92 8.00 -8.24
CA GLY A 13 4.50 7.85 -7.95
C GLY A 13 3.97 8.63 -6.75
N TRP A 14 4.75 8.73 -5.67
CA TRP A 14 4.28 9.36 -4.42
C TRP A 14 4.32 10.88 -4.52
N ASN A 15 3.18 11.53 -4.29
CA ASN A 15 3.05 13.00 -4.33
C ASN A 15 3.55 13.61 -5.65
N ALA A 16 3.49 12.85 -6.74
CA ALA A 16 4.09 13.22 -8.02
C ALA A 16 3.36 14.37 -8.73
N ASP A 17 2.14 14.69 -8.31
CA ASP A 17 1.28 15.74 -8.87
C ASP A 17 0.89 16.82 -7.85
N GLY A 18 1.56 16.85 -6.68
CA GLY A 18 1.40 17.88 -5.66
C GLY A 18 0.37 17.59 -4.56
N ALA A 19 -0.34 16.46 -4.62
CA ALA A 19 -1.17 15.94 -3.53
C ALA A 19 -0.65 14.58 -3.05
N PRO A 20 -0.76 14.23 -1.75
CA PRO A 20 -0.26 12.95 -1.25
C PRO A 20 -0.96 11.75 -1.90
N GLY A 21 -0.35 10.58 -1.80
CA GLY A 21 -0.81 9.35 -2.45
C GLY A 21 0.06 8.92 -3.63
N ILE A 22 -0.10 7.66 -4.06
CA ILE A 22 0.60 7.09 -5.22
C ILE A 22 -0.31 7.19 -6.43
N VAL A 23 0.12 7.90 -7.48
CA VAL A 23 -0.62 7.95 -8.75
C VAL A 23 -0.68 6.58 -9.41
N TYR A 24 -1.77 6.28 -10.11
CA TYR A 24 -2.01 4.95 -10.66
C TYR A 24 -1.00 4.55 -11.74
N THR A 25 -0.65 5.45 -12.66
CA THR A 25 0.30 5.12 -13.74
C THR A 25 1.23 6.29 -14.06
N THR A 26 2.43 5.94 -14.52
CA THR A 26 3.42 6.88 -15.05
C THR A 26 3.82 6.51 -16.48
N GLY A 27 4.28 7.51 -17.23
CA GLY A 27 4.90 7.32 -18.53
C GLY A 27 6.33 6.79 -18.39
N TRP A 28 6.96 6.48 -19.52
CA TRP A 28 8.37 6.03 -19.56
C TRP A 28 9.37 7.06 -19.04
N ASP A 29 8.98 8.33 -18.97
CA ASP A 29 9.77 9.43 -18.41
C ASP A 29 9.51 9.65 -16.90
N GLY A 30 8.74 8.77 -16.26
CA GLY A 30 8.41 8.83 -14.84
C GLY A 30 7.31 9.84 -14.49
N LYS A 31 6.72 10.54 -15.47
CA LYS A 31 5.64 11.50 -15.19
C LYS A 31 4.29 10.81 -15.02
N PRO A 32 3.43 11.26 -14.08
CA PRO A 32 2.07 10.76 -13.95
C PRO A 32 1.27 10.83 -15.26
N VAL A 33 0.49 9.80 -15.54
CA VAL A 33 -0.46 9.73 -16.68
C VAL A 33 -1.88 9.59 -16.17
N VAL A 34 -2.14 8.60 -15.32
CA VAL A 34 -3.40 8.48 -14.58
C VAL A 34 -3.13 8.85 -13.13
N HIS A 35 -3.76 9.93 -12.70
CA HIS A 35 -3.53 10.56 -11.41
C HIS A 35 -4.34 9.94 -10.27
N ASP A 36 -5.32 9.10 -10.57
CA ASP A 36 -6.15 8.47 -9.54
C ASP A 36 -5.30 7.67 -8.55
N ARG A 37 -5.74 7.60 -7.29
CA ARG A 37 -5.10 6.79 -6.25
C ARG A 37 -5.89 5.50 -6.08
N MET A 38 -5.36 4.44 -6.67
CA MET A 38 -5.88 3.08 -6.49
C MET A 38 -5.35 2.52 -5.17
N TYR A 39 -6.24 2.17 -4.24
CA TYR A 39 -5.83 1.82 -2.88
C TYR A 39 -4.82 0.67 -2.81
N TRP A 40 -4.97 -0.32 -3.70
CA TRP A 40 -4.14 -1.52 -3.72
C TRP A 40 -2.67 -1.19 -3.98
N THR A 41 -2.37 -0.13 -4.74
CA THR A 41 -0.99 0.31 -5.00
C THR A 41 -0.29 0.74 -3.72
N LEU A 42 -1.04 1.41 -2.82
CA LEU A 42 -0.55 1.83 -1.53
C LEU A 42 -0.43 0.65 -0.56
N ALA A 43 -1.39 -0.28 -0.58
CA ALA A 43 -1.32 -1.52 0.20
C ALA A 43 -0.04 -2.32 -0.13
N GLU A 44 0.33 -2.43 -1.41
CA GLU A 44 1.57 -3.07 -1.82
C GLU A 44 2.83 -2.29 -1.41
N ALA A 45 2.78 -0.96 -1.44
CA ALA A 45 3.88 -0.12 -0.96
C ALA A 45 4.09 -0.24 0.56
N ILE A 46 3.00 -0.37 1.34
CA ILE A 46 3.03 -0.67 2.77
C ILE A 46 3.70 -2.02 3.04
N ASN A 47 3.28 -3.07 2.32
CA ASN A 47 3.89 -4.40 2.46
C ASN A 47 5.38 -4.38 2.14
N THR A 48 5.74 -3.74 1.02
CA THR A 48 7.12 -3.70 0.55
C THR A 48 8.02 -2.89 1.49
N SER A 49 7.55 -1.74 1.98
CA SER A 49 8.29 -0.91 2.93
C SER A 49 8.55 -1.63 4.25
N ALA A 50 7.53 -2.28 4.82
CA ALA A 50 7.68 -3.08 6.04
C ALA A 50 8.69 -4.23 5.88
N VAL A 51 8.60 -4.97 4.77
CA VAL A 51 9.52 -6.07 4.47
C VAL A 51 10.94 -5.57 4.23
N LEU A 52 11.12 -4.50 3.46
CA LEU A 52 12.43 -3.92 3.20
C LEU A 52 13.07 -3.38 4.49
N TYR A 53 12.31 -2.72 5.37
CA TYR A 53 12.81 -2.30 6.67
C TYR A 53 13.30 -3.51 7.48
N ARG A 54 12.49 -4.57 7.61
CA ARG A 54 12.85 -5.75 8.39
C ARG A 54 14.07 -6.51 7.86
N LEU A 55 14.31 -6.48 6.54
CA LEU A 55 15.47 -7.13 5.93
C LEU A 55 16.74 -6.27 5.95
N THR A 56 16.62 -4.94 6.05
CA THR A 56 17.75 -4.03 5.80
C THR A 56 18.12 -3.15 6.99
N GLY A 57 17.17 -2.86 7.88
CA GLY A 57 17.29 -1.88 8.95
C GLY A 57 17.36 -0.42 8.48
N GLU A 58 17.17 -0.13 7.18
CA GLU A 58 17.23 1.25 6.67
C GLU A 58 15.98 2.03 7.10
N THR A 59 16.17 3.11 7.88
CA THR A 59 15.08 3.88 8.51
C THR A 59 14.10 4.48 7.51
N ARG A 60 14.55 4.85 6.30
CA ARG A 60 13.68 5.38 5.25
C ARG A 60 12.46 4.50 4.97
N TYR A 61 12.60 3.18 5.06
CA TYR A 61 11.50 2.27 4.81
C TYR A 61 10.49 2.24 5.96
N ALA A 62 10.94 2.48 7.20
CA ALA A 62 10.04 2.67 8.34
C ALA A 62 9.32 4.02 8.27
N ASP A 63 10.03 5.07 7.81
CA ASP A 63 9.45 6.40 7.61
C ASP A 63 8.39 6.38 6.50
N ASP A 64 8.70 5.74 5.36
CA ASP A 64 7.76 5.53 4.27
C ASP A 64 6.53 4.71 4.73
N TYR A 65 6.75 3.63 5.49
CA TYR A 65 5.66 2.81 6.05
C TYR A 65 4.70 3.64 6.92
N ALA A 66 5.25 4.46 7.83
CA ALA A 66 4.46 5.33 8.70
C ALA A 66 3.68 6.39 7.89
N MET A 67 4.34 7.00 6.91
CA MET A 67 3.73 7.99 6.01
C MET A 67 2.57 7.38 5.20
N PHE A 68 2.73 6.17 4.68
CA PHE A 68 1.66 5.49 3.94
C PHE A 68 0.46 5.15 4.81
N TRP A 69 0.68 4.68 6.05
CA TRP A 69 -0.42 4.42 6.98
C TRP A 69 -1.17 5.67 7.39
N GLN A 70 -0.47 6.80 7.57
CA GLN A 70 -1.12 8.08 7.81
C GLN A 70 -2.07 8.44 6.65
N TYR A 71 -1.62 8.28 5.41
CA TYR A 71 -2.48 8.52 4.25
C TYR A 71 -3.66 7.54 4.17
N VAL A 72 -3.44 6.26 4.50
CA VAL A 72 -4.52 5.27 4.56
C VAL A 72 -5.61 5.70 5.53
N ASP A 73 -5.22 6.07 6.75
CA ASP A 73 -6.16 6.50 7.80
C ASP A 73 -6.92 7.77 7.39
N GLU A 74 -6.22 8.74 6.80
CA GLU A 74 -6.79 10.05 6.46
C GLU A 74 -7.73 10.00 5.25
N TYR A 75 -7.38 9.25 4.20
CA TYR A 75 -8.07 9.33 2.90
C TYR A 75 -8.73 8.02 2.44
N VAL A 76 -8.19 6.87 2.83
CA VAL A 76 -8.53 5.59 2.20
C VAL A 76 -9.54 4.81 3.03
N VAL A 77 -9.42 4.82 4.37
CA VAL A 77 -10.35 4.10 5.25
C VAL A 77 -11.69 4.82 5.28
N ASP A 78 -12.76 4.09 4.98
CA ASP A 78 -14.11 4.58 5.26
C ASP A 78 -14.43 4.35 6.74
N HIS A 79 -14.16 5.36 7.55
CA HIS A 79 -14.43 5.30 9.00
C HIS A 79 -15.93 5.22 9.35
N GLN A 80 -16.84 5.47 8.39
CA GLN A 80 -18.28 5.41 8.64
C GLN A 80 -18.85 4.03 8.35
N ARG A 81 -18.40 3.36 7.29
CA ARG A 81 -18.95 2.07 6.82
C ARG A 81 -17.96 0.91 6.87
N GLY A 82 -16.71 1.16 7.24
CA GLY A 82 -15.63 0.20 7.25
C GLY A 82 -15.09 -0.11 5.84
N SER A 83 -14.00 -0.90 5.80
CA SER A 83 -13.22 -1.18 4.60
C SER A 83 -12.58 0.08 3.97
N TRP A 84 -11.89 -0.10 2.86
CA TRP A 84 -11.11 0.94 2.17
C TRP A 84 -11.83 1.36 0.89
N PHE A 85 -11.81 2.65 0.57
CA PHE A 85 -12.27 3.15 -0.72
C PHE A 85 -11.38 2.62 -1.84
N GLU A 86 -11.99 2.12 -2.90
CA GLU A 86 -11.25 1.45 -3.99
C GLU A 86 -10.37 2.43 -4.78
N GLN A 87 -10.89 3.64 -5.01
CA GLN A 87 -10.30 4.63 -5.90
C GLN A 87 -10.62 6.05 -5.39
N LEU A 88 -9.58 6.88 -5.35
CA LEU A 88 -9.70 8.32 -5.11
C LEU A 88 -9.23 9.08 -6.34
N ASP A 89 -9.76 10.28 -6.55
CA ASP A 89 -9.31 11.20 -7.58
C ASP A 89 -7.97 11.86 -7.23
N ARG A 90 -7.51 12.77 -8.10
CA ARG A 90 -6.24 13.47 -7.92
C ARG A 90 -6.14 14.38 -6.68
N ASN A 91 -7.27 14.71 -6.07
CA ASN A 91 -7.39 15.56 -4.89
C ASN A 91 -7.72 14.73 -3.64
N ASN A 92 -7.67 13.40 -3.74
CA ASN A 92 -8.05 12.44 -2.70
C ASN A 92 -9.54 12.43 -2.34
N GLU A 93 -10.41 12.82 -3.29
CA GLU A 93 -11.86 12.68 -3.16
C GLU A 93 -12.33 11.32 -3.71
N LEU A 94 -13.37 10.74 -3.10
CA LEU A 94 -13.89 9.44 -3.51
C LEU A 94 -14.37 9.46 -4.96
N LEU A 95 -13.96 8.44 -5.73
CA LEU A 95 -14.32 8.29 -7.13
C LEU A 95 -14.79 6.85 -7.38
N GLU A 96 -16.05 6.69 -7.82
CA GLU A 96 -16.71 5.37 -7.98
C GLU A 96 -16.84 4.93 -9.46
N THR A 97 -15.99 5.44 -10.34
CA THR A 97 -16.15 5.30 -11.80
C THR A 97 -15.64 3.97 -12.33
N VAL A 98 -14.41 3.57 -11.99
CA VAL A 98 -13.81 2.33 -12.50
C VAL A 98 -14.32 1.14 -11.69
N TRP A 99 -14.45 1.31 -10.38
CA TRP A 99 -14.91 0.28 -9.46
C TRP A 99 -15.91 0.86 -8.47
N PRO A 100 -17.22 0.62 -8.67
CA PRO A 100 -18.21 1.01 -7.68
C PRO A 100 -18.11 0.11 -6.44
N GLY A 101 -18.22 0.71 -5.25
CA GLY A 101 -18.15 -0.01 -3.98
C GLY A 101 -16.73 -0.37 -3.54
N LYS A 102 -16.60 -1.49 -2.80
CA LYS A 102 -15.35 -1.94 -2.18
C LYS A 102 -15.17 -3.45 -2.36
N PRO A 103 -14.96 -3.91 -3.61
CA PRO A 103 -15.01 -5.33 -3.96
C PRO A 103 -13.81 -6.11 -3.44
N ASP A 104 -12.67 -5.44 -3.21
CA ASP A 104 -11.46 -6.11 -2.78
C ASP A 104 -11.16 -5.90 -1.29
N LEU A 105 -11.04 -7.01 -0.57
CA LEU A 105 -10.54 -7.03 0.81
C LEU A 105 -9.12 -7.60 0.87
N TYR A 106 -8.67 -8.29 -0.18
CA TYR A 106 -7.43 -9.06 -0.16
C TYR A 106 -6.21 -8.16 0.08
N HIS A 107 -6.06 -7.07 -0.68
CA HIS A 107 -4.90 -6.19 -0.52
C HIS A 107 -4.91 -5.43 0.82
N ALA A 108 -6.07 -4.93 1.24
CA ALA A 108 -6.22 -4.26 2.54
C ALA A 108 -5.89 -5.23 3.70
N LEU A 109 -6.40 -6.45 3.65
CA LEU A 109 -6.12 -7.47 4.66
C LEU A 109 -4.61 -7.80 4.67
N GLN A 110 -3.99 -8.00 3.53
CA GLN A 110 -2.55 -8.29 3.47
C GLN A 110 -1.71 -7.14 4.02
N ALA A 111 -2.06 -5.88 3.72
CA ALA A 111 -1.41 -4.70 4.29
C ALA A 111 -1.40 -4.71 5.82
N THR A 112 -2.48 -5.20 6.44
CA THR A 112 -2.58 -5.31 7.91
C THR A 112 -1.89 -6.54 8.51
N LEU A 113 -1.50 -7.52 7.70
CA LEU A 113 -0.93 -8.79 8.18
C LEU A 113 0.58 -8.89 7.88
N ILE A 114 1.01 -8.72 6.62
CA ILE A 114 2.41 -8.93 6.20
C ILE A 114 3.44 -8.26 7.12
N PRO A 115 3.26 -7.00 7.58
CA PRO A 115 4.24 -6.34 8.44
C PRO A 115 4.60 -7.14 9.69
N TYR A 116 3.68 -7.95 10.21
CA TYR A 116 3.80 -8.70 11.46
C TYR A 116 4.14 -10.19 11.27
N HIS A 117 4.24 -10.67 10.02
CA HIS A 117 4.42 -12.09 9.70
C HIS A 117 5.83 -12.42 9.17
N HIS A 118 6.22 -13.68 9.12
CA HIS A 118 7.56 -14.08 8.67
C HIS A 118 7.80 -13.76 7.18
N VAL A 119 8.89 -13.06 6.87
CA VAL A 119 9.23 -12.59 5.50
C VAL A 119 9.57 -13.75 4.52
N GLY A 120 9.89 -14.93 5.03
CA GLY A 120 10.34 -16.08 4.23
C GLY A 120 9.26 -17.08 3.82
N VAL A 121 8.01 -16.88 4.22
CA VAL A 121 6.89 -17.79 3.94
C VAL A 121 5.66 -17.01 3.50
N SER A 122 4.74 -17.66 2.79
CA SER A 122 3.46 -17.01 2.48
C SER A 122 2.66 -16.76 3.76
N ILE A 123 1.86 -15.69 3.79
CA ILE A 123 1.02 -15.31 4.94
C ILE A 123 0.12 -16.50 5.36
N ALA A 124 -0.49 -17.16 4.39
CA ALA A 124 -1.35 -18.32 4.64
C ALA A 124 -0.59 -19.45 5.37
N ARG A 125 0.67 -19.71 4.99
CA ARG A 125 1.49 -20.71 5.67
C ARG A 125 1.87 -20.24 7.07
N ASP A 126 2.25 -18.99 7.23
CA ASP A 126 2.67 -18.44 8.52
C ASP A 126 1.55 -18.48 9.57
N LEU A 127 0.32 -18.11 9.16
CA LEU A 127 -0.86 -18.20 10.01
C LEU A 127 -1.09 -19.62 10.53
N THR A 128 -0.90 -20.65 9.69
CA THR A 128 -1.03 -22.05 10.13
C THR A 128 0.12 -22.53 11.01
N MET A 129 1.31 -21.94 10.91
CA MET A 129 2.44 -22.28 11.78
C MET A 129 2.22 -21.78 13.21
N ASN A 130 1.67 -20.57 13.36
CA ASN A 130 1.41 -19.98 14.68
C ASN A 130 0.29 -20.70 15.45
N VAL A 131 -0.72 -21.23 14.74
CA VAL A 131 -1.78 -22.05 15.37
C VAL A 131 -1.23 -23.36 15.93
N ASN A 132 -0.26 -23.99 15.25
CA ASN A 132 0.31 -25.27 15.65
C ASN A 132 1.38 -25.18 16.76
N GLN A 133 1.82 -23.98 17.15
CA GLN A 133 2.67 -23.79 18.33
C GLN A 133 1.87 -23.55 19.63
N SER A 134 0.54 -23.41 19.50
CA SER A 134 -0.38 -23.10 20.60
C SER A 134 -1.22 -24.29 21.06
N LEU A 135 -0.90 -25.50 20.58
CA LEU A 135 -1.50 -26.80 20.92
C LEU A 135 -0.40 -27.79 21.31
#